data_AF-A0A524HA35-F1
#
_entry.id   AF-A0A524HA35-F1
#
_cell.length_a   1.000
_cell.length_b   1.000
_cell.length_c   1.000
_cell.angle_alpha   90.00
_cell.angle_beta   90.00
_cell.angle_gamma   90.00
#
_symmetry.space_group_name_H-M   'P 1'
#
loop_
_entity.id
_entity.type
_entity.pdbx_description
1 polymer ?
#
loop_
_entity_poly.entity_id
_entity_poly.type
_entity_poly.pdbx_seq_one_letter_code
_entity_poly.pdbx_strand_id
1 'polypeptide(L)'
;MFTLKPDYEKVLARYEAWWECEIVDRPLVSITFPRPERERQELPEKAHTSYRERWLDTQYIIDRTVVDLNNQVFYADALPAVFPNL
;
A
#
# COMPACT_ATOMS: atom_id res chain seq x y z
N MET A 1 8.56 -12.29 -8.39
CA MET A 1 7.97 -11.13 -9.08
C MET A 1 6.90 -10.55 -8.17
N PHE A 2 6.95 -9.25 -7.85
CA PHE A 2 5.98 -8.61 -6.97
C PHE A 2 4.64 -8.43 -7.68
N THR A 3 3.54 -8.83 -7.05
CA THR A 3 2.20 -8.81 -7.67
C THR A 3 1.57 -7.43 -7.67
N LEU A 4 1.73 -6.66 -6.59
CA LEU A 4 1.13 -5.32 -6.44
C LEU A 4 1.91 -4.23 -7.17
N LYS A 5 3.22 -4.43 -7.37
CA LYS A 5 4.10 -3.50 -8.08
C LYS A 5 5.11 -4.27 -8.95
N PRO A 6 4.68 -4.77 -10.12
CA PRO A 6 5.55 -5.59 -10.99
C PRO A 6 6.83 -4.90 -11.44
N ASP A 7 6.82 -3.56 -11.51
CA ASP A 7 7.94 -2.70 -11.88
C ASP A 7 8.70 -2.14 -10.67
N TYR A 8 8.60 -2.79 -9.50
CA TYR A 8 9.23 -2.38 -8.24
C TYR A 8 10.69 -1.97 -8.41
N GLU A 9 11.53 -2.80 -9.06
CA GLU A 9 12.96 -2.53 -9.23
C GLU A 9 13.23 -1.19 -9.93
N LYS A 10 12.38 -0.83 -10.90
CA LYS A 10 12.50 0.46 -11.62
C LYS A 10 12.12 1.64 -10.73
N VAL A 11 11.14 1.45 -9.85
CA VAL A 11 10.72 2.47 -8.90
C VAL A 11 11.76 2.63 -7.80
N LEU A 12 12.30 1.53 -7.27
CA LEU A 12 13.38 1.55 -6.27
C LEU A 12 14.59 2.34 -6.78
N ALA A 13 15.05 2.08 -8.00
CA ALA A 13 16.18 2.83 -8.59
C ALA A 13 15.93 4.35 -8.65
N ARG A 14 14.68 4.78 -8.87
CA ARG A 14 14.34 6.22 -8.83
C ARG A 14 14.35 6.78 -7.41
N TYR A 15 13.90 6.00 -6.43
CA TYR A 15 14.00 6.38 -5.03
C TYR A 15 15.47 6.52 -4.59
N GLU A 16 16.34 5.61 -5.03
CA GLU A 16 17.79 5.69 -4.78
C GLU A 16 18.40 6.93 -5.44
N ALA A 17 18.11 7.19 -6.71
CA ALA A 17 18.59 8.38 -7.40
C ALA A 17 18.12 9.68 -6.72
N TRP A 18 16.85 9.72 -6.28
CA TRP A 18 16.33 10.85 -5.51
C TRP A 18 17.04 11.02 -4.16
N TRP A 19 17.32 9.92 -3.46
CA TRP A 19 18.03 9.93 -2.18
C TRP A 19 19.46 10.47 -2.31
N GLU A 20 20.17 10.09 -3.36
CA GLU A 20 21.53 10.56 -3.67
C GLU A 20 21.55 11.96 -4.34
N CYS A 21 20.40 12.64 -4.39
CA CYS A 21 20.25 13.97 -5.01
C CYS A 21 20.67 14.01 -6.49
N GLU A 22 20.54 12.89 -7.21
CA GLU A 22 20.86 12.82 -8.64
C GLU A 22 19.86 13.65 -9.46
N ILE A 23 20.36 14.33 -10.49
CA ILE A 23 19.51 15.08 -11.43
C ILE A 23 19.04 14.12 -12.52
N VAL A 24 17.83 13.59 -12.34
CA VAL A 24 17.18 12.66 -13.28
C VAL A 24 16.06 13.35 -14.10
N ASP A 25 15.43 12.58 -14.98
CA ASP A 25 14.45 13.06 -15.98
C ASP A 25 13.19 13.69 -15.38
N ARG A 26 12.77 13.27 -14.18
CA ARG A 26 11.56 13.75 -13.52
C ARG A 26 11.59 13.54 -11.99
N PRO A 27 10.78 14.29 -11.21
CA PRO A 27 10.60 13.98 -9.79
C PRO A 27 9.84 12.67 -9.57
N LEU A 28 9.95 12.13 -8.36
CA LEU A 28 9.10 11.05 -7.87
C LEU A 28 7.64 11.51 -7.79
N VAL A 29 6.74 10.67 -8.27
CA VAL A 29 5.29 10.93 -8.22
C VAL A 29 4.60 9.67 -7.72
N SER A 30 3.88 9.79 -6.60
CA SER A 30 3.11 8.68 -6.01
C SER A 30 1.63 8.96 -6.14
N ILE A 31 0.91 8.07 -6.82
CA ILE A 31 -0.54 8.17 -6.99
C ILE A 31 -1.17 6.80 -6.75
N THR A 32 -2.09 6.73 -5.79
CA THR A 32 -2.82 5.51 -5.46
C THR A 32 -4.30 5.73 -5.74
N PHE A 33 -4.91 4.80 -6.46
CA PHE A 33 -6.35 4.82 -6.74
C PHE A 33 -7.02 3.52 -6.32
N PRO A 34 -8.30 3.55 -5.92
CA PRO A 34 -9.07 2.33 -5.73
C PRO A 34 -9.22 1.61 -7.07
N ARG A 35 -9.21 0.27 -7.03
CA ARG A 35 -9.64 -0.57 -8.15
C ARG A 35 -11.12 -0.32 -8.48
N PRO A 36 -11.55 -0.64 -9.71
CA PRO A 36 -12.96 -0.66 -10.06
C PRO A 36 -13.75 -1.47 -9.04
N GLU A 37 -14.95 -1.01 -8.68
CA GLU A 37 -15.75 -1.60 -7.61
C GLU A 37 -15.95 -3.12 -7.76
N ARG A 38 -16.19 -3.59 -8.99
CA ARG A 38 -16.33 -5.01 -9.35
C ARG A 38 -15.08 -5.87 -9.10
N GLU A 39 -13.92 -5.26 -8.94
CA GLU A 39 -12.62 -5.94 -8.71
C GLU A 39 -12.18 -5.85 -7.23
N ARG A 40 -12.92 -5.11 -6.40
CA ARG A 40 -12.60 -4.96 -4.98
C ARG A 40 -13.12 -6.15 -4.19
N GLN A 41 -12.28 -6.63 -3.28
CA GLN A 41 -12.62 -7.61 -2.26
C GLN A 41 -13.32 -6.90 -1.09
N GLU A 42 -14.23 -7.62 -0.42
CA GLU A 42 -14.88 -7.12 0.79
C GLU A 42 -13.89 -7.04 1.95
N LEU A 43 -14.01 -5.99 2.76
CA LEU A 43 -13.18 -5.85 3.96
C LEU A 43 -13.62 -6.86 5.03
N PRO A 44 -12.68 -7.41 5.81
CA PRO A 44 -13.04 -8.29 6.91
C PRO A 44 -13.89 -7.54 7.93
N GLU A 45 -14.99 -8.17 8.34
CA GLU A 45 -15.87 -7.68 9.39
C GLU A 45 -15.56 -8.39 10.70
N LYS A 46 -15.30 -7.62 11.76
CA LYS A 46 -15.13 -8.13 13.11
C LYS A 46 -15.75 -7.16 14.11
N ALA A 47 -16.61 -7.68 14.98
CA ALA A 47 -17.13 -6.91 16.09
C ALA A 47 -16.05 -6.80 17.18
N HIS A 48 -15.84 -5.58 17.67
CA HIS A 48 -14.98 -5.31 18.83
C HIS A 48 -15.80 -4.56 19.87
N THR A 49 -15.58 -4.87 21.14
CA THR A 49 -16.32 -4.27 22.27
C THR A 49 -15.88 -2.83 22.52
N SER A 50 -14.66 -2.47 22.09
CA SER A 50 -14.12 -1.11 22.23
C SER A 50 -13.14 -0.78 21.10
N TYR A 51 -12.87 0.52 20.92
CA TYR A 51 -11.80 0.97 20.01
C TYR A 51 -10.44 0.39 20.40
N ARG A 52 -10.12 0.32 21.70
CA ARG A 52 -8.84 -0.24 22.17
C ARG A 52 -8.68 -1.69 21.73
N GLU A 53 -9.72 -2.49 21.88
CA GLU A 53 -9.71 -3.90 21.43
C GLU A 53 -9.49 -3.99 19.92
N ARG A 54 -10.15 -3.14 19.13
CA ARG A 54 -9.95 -3.08 17.69
C ARG A 54 -8.52 -2.67 17.29
N TRP A 55 -7.95 -1.70 17.98
CA TRP A 55 -6.57 -1.22 17.72
C TRP A 55 -5.50 -2.23 18.15
N LEU A 56 -5.78 -3.09 19.13
CA LEU A 56 -4.84 -4.11 19.61
C LEU A 56 -5.07 -5.48 18.94
N ASP A 57 -6.06 -5.59 18.06
CA ASP A 57 -6.30 -6.81 17.29
C ASP A 57 -5.40 -6.84 16.04
N THR A 58 -4.16 -7.27 16.25
CA THR A 58 -3.14 -7.37 15.20
C THR A 58 -3.61 -8.20 14.01
N GLN A 59 -4.34 -9.30 14.25
CA GLN A 59 -4.81 -10.16 13.17
C GLN A 59 -5.84 -9.42 12.30
N TYR A 60 -6.81 -8.76 12.93
CA TYR A 60 -7.79 -7.95 12.21
C TYR A 60 -7.12 -6.83 11.40
N ILE A 61 -6.11 -6.15 11.97
CA ILE A 61 -5.38 -5.09 11.28
C ILE A 61 -4.63 -5.64 10.05
N ILE A 62 -3.97 -6.78 10.17
CA ILE A 62 -3.25 -7.43 9.07
C ILE A 62 -4.23 -7.86 7.97
N ASP A 63 -5.30 -8.57 8.34
CA ASP A 63 -6.29 -9.08 7.38
C ASP A 63 -6.92 -7.94 6.59
N ARG A 64 -7.31 -6.87 7.29
CA ARG A 64 -7.85 -5.66 6.68
C ARG A 64 -6.84 -4.99 5.76
N THR A 65 -5.60 -4.83 6.20
CA THR A 65 -4.53 -4.21 5.43
C THR A 65 -4.29 -4.95 4.12
N VAL A 66 -4.24 -6.29 4.15
CA VAL A 66 -4.02 -7.10 2.95
C VAL A 66 -5.12 -6.84 1.93
N VAL A 67 -6.38 -6.79 2.37
CA VAL A 67 -7.51 -6.46 1.49
C VAL A 67 -7.41 -5.04 0.94
N ASP A 68 -7.10 -4.05 1.79
CA ASP A 68 -6.95 -2.65 1.39
C ASP A 68 -5.87 -2.49 0.31
N LEU A 69 -4.71 -3.15 0.46
CA LEU A 69 -3.63 -3.13 -0.54
C LEU A 69 -4.05 -3.78 -1.86
N ASN A 70 -4.77 -4.91 -1.81
CA ASN A 70 -5.24 -5.59 -3.03
C ASN A 70 -6.32 -4.78 -3.75
N ASN A 71 -7.11 -3.99 -3.03
CA ASN A 71 -8.16 -3.13 -3.56
C ASN A 71 -7.64 -1.83 -4.19
N GLN A 72 -6.32 -1.62 -4.21
CA GLN A 72 -5.69 -0.43 -4.76
C GLN A 72 -4.85 -0.72 -6.02
N VAL A 73 -4.62 0.32 -6.80
CA VAL A 73 -3.67 0.37 -7.90
C VAL A 73 -2.62 1.43 -7.56
N PHE A 74 -1.34 1.05 -7.67
CA PHE A 74 -0.19 1.89 -7.33
C PHE A 74 0.47 2.40 -8.62
N TYR A 75 0.15 3.64 -9.00
CA TYR A 75 0.66 4.28 -10.21
C TYR A 75 1.97 5.01 -9.98
N ALA A 76 2.69 5.21 -11.08
CA ALA A 76 3.99 5.87 -11.11
C ALA A 76 4.94 5.25 -10.08
N ASP A 77 5.39 6.01 -9.10
CA ASP A 77 6.37 5.62 -8.10
C ASP A 77 5.70 5.24 -6.75
N ALA A 78 4.36 5.14 -6.70
CA ALA A 78 3.68 4.66 -5.51
C ALA A 78 4.09 3.21 -5.20
N LEU A 79 4.49 2.98 -3.95
CA LEU A 79 4.78 1.65 -3.41
C LEU A 79 3.66 1.22 -2.45
N PRO A 80 3.25 -0.06 -2.46
CA PRO A 80 2.36 -0.59 -1.43
C PRO A 80 3.06 -0.55 -0.08
N ALA A 81 2.61 0.33 0.83
CA ALA A 81 3.15 0.48 2.17
C ALA A 81 2.02 0.49 3.19
N VAL A 82 2.27 -0.11 4.36
CA VAL A 82 1.36 -0.08 5.50
C VAL A 82 2.12 0.32 6.75
N PHE A 83 1.46 1.11 7.59
CA PHE A 83 1.88 1.40 8.95
C PHE A 83 0.80 0.85 9.89
N PRO A 84 0.91 -0.42 10.31
CA PRO A 84 -0.15 -1.09 11.06
C PRO A 84 -0.31 -0.56 12.50
N ASN A 85 0.57 0.35 12.94
CA ASN A 85 0.54 1.00 14.27
C ASN A 85 0.27 -0.02 15.40
N LEU A 86 1.08 -1.09 15.41
CA LEU A 86 1.08 -2.16 16.40
C LEU A 86 1.81 -1.73 17.68
#